data_AF-A0A6P0XZ38-F1
#
_entry.id   AF-A0A6P0XZ38-F1
#
_cell.length_a   1.000
_cell.length_b   1.000
_cell.length_c   1.000
_cell.angle_alpha   90.00
_cell.angle_beta   90.00
_cell.angle_gamma   90.00
#
_symmetry.space_group_name_H-M   'P 1'
#
loop_
_entity.id
_entity.type
_entity.pdbx_description
1 polymer ?
#
loop_
_entity_poly.entity_id
_entity_poly.type
_entity_poly.pdbx_seq_one_letter_code
_entity_poly.pdbx_strand_id
1 'polypeptide(L)'
;SEQEIDPDELEEVLASATEITDPTEVDFLLRNLRRNLDDAWESRDEVTSDLEYRLSVTQDGSIIAFEPSAGTPEEATQKTPLPELTYTPTEDTIANSEEIALFRVVFTDNGVLQISPWSGLNGEPDFGPEITDKSKLRELNFELREKIIEQLPKEVSFPRDLEYRVGITEDLEIADYEAQNQGAIDFVAQTPIPEMFKPEAAGIGEEGENLIPKEPLGQFKVVFRANGVVEVSALRGVR
;
A
#
# COMPACT_ATOMS: atom_id res chain seq x y z
N SER A 1 26.50 11.09 -12.14
CA SER A 1 25.49 11.81 -12.93
C SER A 1 24.54 10.75 -13.40
N GLU A 2 23.44 10.55 -12.69
CA GLU A 2 22.40 9.62 -13.15
C GLU A 2 21.81 10.21 -14.43
N GLN A 3 21.93 9.48 -15.54
CA GLN A 3 21.26 9.85 -16.80
C GLN A 3 19.84 9.30 -16.75
N GLU A 4 18.89 10.17 -17.11
CA GLU A 4 17.51 9.77 -17.37
C GLU A 4 17.49 8.87 -18.61
N ILE A 5 16.74 7.77 -18.52
CA ILE A 5 16.56 6.81 -19.61
C ILE A 5 15.68 7.43 -20.72
N ASP A 6 15.98 7.11 -21.98
CA ASP A 6 15.13 7.50 -23.11
C ASP A 6 13.84 6.63 -23.17
N PRO A 7 12.68 7.19 -23.55
CA PRO A 7 11.42 6.43 -23.62
C PRO A 7 11.50 5.13 -24.43
N ASP A 8 12.24 5.09 -25.53
CA ASP A 8 12.39 3.88 -26.36
C ASP A 8 13.13 2.77 -25.59
N GLU A 9 14.11 3.13 -24.76
CA GLU A 9 14.87 2.20 -23.93
C GLU A 9 14.04 1.69 -22.74
N LEU A 10 13.20 2.55 -22.15
CA LEU A 10 12.23 2.13 -21.12
C LEU A 10 11.26 1.08 -21.67
N GLU A 11 10.75 1.25 -22.89
CA GLU A 11 9.88 0.25 -23.52
C GLU A 11 10.57 -1.11 -23.72
N GLU A 12 11.84 -1.12 -24.14
CA GLU A 12 12.63 -2.36 -24.30
C GLU A 12 12.83 -3.09 -22.96
N VAL A 13 13.06 -2.34 -21.88
CA VAL A 13 13.18 -2.89 -20.52
C VAL A 13 11.86 -3.49 -20.07
N LEU A 14 10.75 -2.77 -20.21
CA LEU A 14 9.42 -3.29 -19.85
C LEU A 14 9.05 -4.54 -20.66
N ALA A 15 9.48 -4.63 -21.91
CA ALA A 15 9.24 -5.78 -22.77
C ALA A 15 10.09 -7.02 -22.40
N SER A 16 11.21 -6.82 -21.71
CA SER A 16 12.16 -7.88 -21.33
C SER A 16 12.14 -8.24 -19.84
N ALA A 17 11.56 -7.38 -19.00
CA ALA A 17 11.42 -7.60 -17.56
C ALA A 17 10.56 -8.83 -17.25
N THR A 18 10.96 -9.57 -16.21
CA THR A 18 10.18 -10.71 -15.73
C THR A 18 9.04 -10.20 -14.85
N GLU A 19 7.85 -10.80 -14.96
CA GLU A 19 6.73 -10.42 -14.10
C GLU A 19 6.92 -11.02 -12.69
N ILE A 20 6.81 -10.18 -11.66
CA ILE A 20 6.74 -10.61 -10.26
C ILE A 20 5.43 -11.37 -10.08
N THR A 21 5.52 -12.65 -9.71
CA THR A 21 4.35 -13.55 -9.61
C THR A 21 4.19 -14.18 -8.23
N ASP A 22 5.11 -13.95 -7.30
CA ASP A 22 4.94 -14.37 -5.91
C ASP A 22 3.73 -13.64 -5.30
N PRO A 23 2.71 -14.37 -4.80
CA PRO A 23 1.48 -13.74 -4.35
C PRO A 23 1.70 -12.81 -3.14
N THR A 24 2.64 -13.14 -2.25
CA THR A 24 2.96 -12.30 -1.08
C THR A 24 3.61 -11.01 -1.54
N GLU A 25 4.62 -11.08 -2.40
CA GLU A 25 5.32 -9.90 -2.93
C GLU A 25 4.35 -8.96 -3.68
N VAL A 26 3.51 -9.51 -4.55
CA VAL A 26 2.49 -8.76 -5.29
C VAL A 26 1.49 -8.08 -4.34
N ASP A 27 1.11 -8.73 -3.24
CA ASP A 27 0.18 -8.18 -2.26
C ASP A 27 0.80 -7.02 -1.45
N PHE A 28 2.09 -7.12 -1.07
CA PHE A 28 2.81 -6.00 -0.45
C PHE A 28 2.93 -4.81 -1.40
N LEU A 29 3.26 -5.05 -2.68
CA LEU A 29 3.29 -4.02 -3.72
C LEU A 29 1.91 -3.38 -3.93
N LEU A 30 0.84 -4.18 -3.95
CA LEU A 30 -0.53 -3.68 -4.06
C LEU A 30 -0.89 -2.74 -2.91
N ARG A 31 -0.57 -3.13 -1.66
CA ARG A 31 -0.86 -2.32 -0.47
C ARG A 31 -0.04 -1.04 -0.44
N ASN A 32 1.22 -1.09 -0.85
CA ASN A 32 2.05 0.11 -1.02
C ASN A 32 1.47 1.05 -2.09
N LEU A 33 1.22 0.52 -3.29
CA LEU A 33 0.67 1.27 -4.42
C LEU A 33 -0.67 1.92 -4.04
N ARG A 34 -1.57 1.17 -3.38
CA ARG A 34 -2.85 1.71 -2.91
C ARG A 34 -2.65 2.90 -1.98
N ARG A 35 -1.79 2.79 -0.96
CA ARG A 35 -1.54 3.89 -0.03
C ARG A 35 -1.00 5.12 -0.74
N ASN A 36 0.00 4.96 -1.61
CA ASN A 36 0.62 6.07 -2.33
C ASN A 36 -0.38 6.79 -3.26
N LEU A 37 -1.16 6.01 -4.01
CA LEU A 37 -2.18 6.56 -4.90
C LEU A 37 -3.34 7.19 -4.11
N ASP A 38 -3.78 6.56 -3.02
CA ASP A 38 -4.90 7.10 -2.24
C ASP A 38 -4.52 8.42 -1.54
N ASP A 39 -3.29 8.53 -1.03
CA ASP A 39 -2.75 9.73 -0.38
C ASP A 39 -2.56 10.89 -1.38
N ALA A 40 -2.04 10.59 -2.57
CA ALA A 40 -1.78 11.61 -3.59
C ALA A 40 -3.03 12.04 -4.39
N TRP A 41 -4.12 11.27 -4.39
CA TRP A 41 -5.29 11.57 -5.21
C TRP A 41 -6.22 12.59 -4.56
N GLU A 42 -5.85 13.87 -4.65
CA GLU A 42 -6.63 15.01 -4.13
C GLU A 42 -7.83 15.37 -5.03
N SER A 43 -7.73 15.14 -6.34
CA SER A 43 -8.71 15.54 -7.37
C SER A 43 -9.78 14.48 -7.67
N ARG A 44 -10.19 13.69 -6.66
CA ARG A 44 -11.18 12.60 -6.83
C ARG A 44 -12.47 13.05 -7.48
N ASP A 45 -12.96 14.23 -7.10
CA ASP A 45 -14.23 14.80 -7.58
C ASP A 45 -14.17 15.27 -9.05
N GLU A 46 -12.98 15.35 -9.66
CA GLU A 46 -12.82 15.78 -11.06
C GLU A 46 -12.98 14.64 -12.08
N VAL A 47 -12.96 13.39 -11.59
CA VAL A 47 -13.16 12.20 -12.40
C VAL A 47 -14.65 11.98 -12.62
N THR A 48 -15.09 12.13 -13.87
CA THR A 48 -16.51 12.05 -14.27
C THR A 48 -16.87 10.76 -14.99
N SER A 49 -15.89 9.87 -15.16
CA SER A 49 -16.00 8.55 -15.76
C SER A 49 -14.81 7.72 -15.30
N ASP A 50 -15.00 6.42 -15.13
CA ASP A 50 -13.91 5.51 -14.75
C ASP A 50 -12.70 5.65 -15.68
N LEU A 51 -11.53 5.86 -15.10
CA LEU A 51 -10.25 5.95 -15.80
C LEU A 51 -9.41 4.74 -15.44
N GLU A 52 -9.14 3.90 -16.43
CA GLU A 52 -8.39 2.67 -16.26
C GLU A 52 -6.98 2.79 -16.82
N TYR A 53 -6.00 2.33 -16.04
CA TYR A 53 -4.59 2.30 -16.40
C TYR A 53 -3.96 0.94 -16.08
N ARG A 54 -2.98 0.56 -16.88
CA ARG A 54 -2.01 -0.48 -16.56
C ARG A 54 -0.76 0.18 -16.01
N LEU A 55 -0.30 -0.23 -14.84
CA LEU A 55 0.92 0.27 -14.21
C LEU A 55 2.00 -0.82 -14.16
N SER A 56 3.24 -0.41 -14.36
CA SER A 56 4.45 -1.20 -14.13
C SER A 56 5.14 -0.70 -12.87
N VAL A 57 5.32 -1.59 -11.90
CA VAL A 57 5.84 -1.27 -10.57
C VAL A 57 7.03 -2.17 -10.26
N THR A 58 8.13 -1.60 -9.79
CA THR A 58 9.35 -2.34 -9.41
C THR A 58 9.22 -2.97 -8.02
N GLN A 59 10.16 -3.83 -7.64
CA GLN A 59 10.14 -4.56 -6.35
C GLN A 59 10.13 -3.65 -5.11
N ASP A 60 10.70 -2.44 -5.23
CA ASP A 60 10.72 -1.41 -4.19
C ASP A 60 9.42 -0.58 -4.13
N GLY A 61 8.46 -0.82 -5.04
CA GLY A 61 7.19 -0.10 -5.12
C GLY A 61 7.20 1.14 -6.02
N SER A 62 8.32 1.46 -6.69
CA SER A 62 8.38 2.61 -7.60
C SER A 62 7.52 2.38 -8.86
N ILE A 63 6.71 3.37 -9.23
CA ILE A 63 5.93 3.34 -10.50
C ILE A 63 6.86 3.83 -11.61
N ILE A 64 7.27 2.94 -12.51
CA ILE A 64 8.21 3.27 -13.60
C ILE A 64 7.53 3.56 -14.93
N ALA A 65 6.29 3.07 -15.10
CA ALA A 65 5.49 3.35 -16.29
C ALA A 65 4.00 3.16 -16.02
N PHE A 66 3.18 3.86 -16.79
CA PHE A 66 1.74 3.63 -16.86
C PHE A 66 1.22 3.82 -18.28
N GLU A 67 0.17 3.09 -18.62
CA GLU A 67 -0.51 3.16 -19.91
C GLU A 67 -2.02 3.26 -19.71
N PRO A 68 -2.72 4.22 -20.33
CA PRO A 68 -4.17 4.26 -20.31
C PRO A 68 -4.77 3.07 -21.07
N SER A 69 -5.76 2.40 -20.47
CA SER A 69 -6.55 1.37 -21.17
C SER A 69 -7.41 1.98 -22.28
N ALA A 70 -7.82 1.14 -23.23
CA ALA A 70 -8.70 1.55 -24.32
C ALA A 70 -10.02 2.16 -23.78
N GLY A 71 -10.24 3.44 -24.09
CA GLY A 71 -11.42 4.19 -23.62
C GLY A 71 -11.11 5.25 -22.56
N THR A 72 -9.93 5.23 -21.96
CA THR A 72 -9.42 6.30 -21.10
C THR A 72 -8.88 7.43 -21.98
N PRO A 73 -9.43 8.66 -21.94
CA PRO A 73 -8.88 9.79 -22.70
C PRO A 73 -7.48 10.16 -22.20
N GLU A 74 -6.55 10.44 -23.11
CA GLU A 74 -5.15 10.78 -22.74
C GLU A 74 -5.08 11.97 -21.77
N GLU A 75 -5.90 12.99 -22.00
CA GLU A 75 -6.02 14.18 -21.16
C GLU A 75 -6.56 13.89 -19.74
N ALA A 76 -7.21 12.75 -19.53
CA ALA A 76 -7.76 12.38 -18.23
C ALA A 76 -6.67 11.98 -17.22
N THR A 77 -5.47 11.66 -17.69
CA THR A 77 -4.30 11.37 -16.85
C THR A 77 -4.01 12.53 -15.89
N GLN A 78 -4.22 13.77 -16.32
CA GLN A 78 -4.01 14.97 -15.50
C GLN A 78 -4.97 15.11 -14.32
N LYS A 79 -5.98 14.24 -14.23
CA LYS A 79 -6.94 14.18 -13.10
C LYS A 79 -6.59 13.09 -12.08
N THR A 80 -5.48 12.40 -12.31
CA THR A 80 -4.96 11.32 -11.47
C THR A 80 -3.61 11.74 -10.90
N PRO A 81 -3.14 11.13 -9.81
CA PRO A 81 -1.81 11.41 -9.27
C PRO A 81 -0.67 10.76 -10.09
N LEU A 82 -0.97 9.97 -11.13
CA LEU A 82 0.03 9.22 -11.88
C LEU A 82 1.17 10.08 -12.47
N PRO A 83 0.91 11.27 -13.05
CA PRO A 83 1.99 12.11 -13.59
C PRO A 83 3.03 12.54 -12.56
N GLU A 84 2.63 12.68 -11.29
CA GLU A 84 3.50 13.14 -10.20
C GLU A 84 4.20 11.99 -9.48
N LEU A 85 3.58 10.80 -9.48
CA LEU A 85 4.11 9.61 -8.80
C LEU A 85 4.98 8.72 -9.70
N THR A 86 5.00 8.97 -11.01
CA THR A 86 5.83 8.20 -11.92
C THR A 86 7.28 8.62 -11.73
N TYR A 87 8.08 7.67 -11.25
CA TYR A 87 9.52 7.84 -11.12
C TYR A 87 10.14 7.90 -12.50
N THR A 88 11.08 8.83 -12.72
CA THR A 88 11.92 8.80 -13.92
C THR A 88 13.06 7.81 -13.67
N PRO A 89 13.04 6.62 -14.31
CA PRO A 89 14.03 5.60 -14.05
C PRO A 89 15.42 6.07 -14.46
N THR A 90 16.42 5.77 -13.64
CA THR A 90 17.83 5.95 -13.96
C THR A 90 18.40 4.67 -14.57
N GLU A 91 19.53 4.76 -15.29
CA GLU A 91 20.29 3.58 -15.74
C GLU A 91 20.51 2.56 -14.61
N ASP A 92 20.81 3.03 -13.39
CA ASP A 92 21.02 2.16 -12.23
C ASP A 92 19.71 1.51 -11.73
N THR A 93 18.59 2.23 -11.74
CA THR A 93 17.28 1.65 -11.37
C THR A 93 16.86 0.56 -12.35
N ILE A 94 17.10 0.76 -13.65
CA ILE A 94 16.79 -0.22 -14.69
C ILE A 94 17.72 -1.43 -14.62
N ALA A 95 19.02 -1.22 -14.44
CA ALA A 95 20.00 -2.31 -14.35
C ALA A 95 19.73 -3.27 -13.18
N ASN A 96 19.04 -2.80 -12.14
CA ASN A 96 18.66 -3.60 -10.97
C ASN A 96 17.17 -4.04 -10.99
N SER A 97 16.34 -3.48 -11.86
CA SER A 97 14.93 -3.84 -11.98
C SER A 97 14.75 -5.06 -12.88
N GLU A 98 15.22 -6.22 -12.43
CA GLU A 98 15.09 -7.50 -13.16
C GLU A 98 13.63 -7.98 -13.25
N GLU A 99 12.79 -7.56 -12.29
CA GLU A 99 11.40 -7.98 -12.17
C GLU A 99 10.44 -6.79 -11.93
N ILE A 100 9.25 -6.85 -12.52
CA ILE A 100 8.19 -5.84 -12.37
C ILE A 100 6.85 -6.49 -12.06
N ALA A 101 6.04 -5.86 -11.22
CA ALA A 101 4.64 -6.19 -11.02
C ALA A 101 3.76 -5.34 -11.94
N LEU A 102 2.72 -5.96 -12.49
CA LEU A 102 1.75 -5.30 -13.34
C LEU A 102 0.44 -5.15 -12.60
N PHE A 103 -0.09 -3.94 -12.55
CA PHE A 103 -1.38 -3.65 -11.89
C PHE A 103 -2.37 -3.03 -12.86
N ARG A 104 -3.64 -3.45 -12.73
CA ARG A 104 -4.78 -2.71 -13.25
C ARG A 104 -5.26 -1.76 -12.17
N VAL A 105 -5.27 -0.47 -12.48
CA VAL A 105 -5.73 0.60 -11.60
C VAL A 105 -6.93 1.29 -12.24
N VAL A 106 -8.01 1.46 -11.46
CA VAL A 106 -9.20 2.20 -11.88
C VAL A 106 -9.46 3.32 -10.88
N PHE A 107 -9.41 4.54 -11.39
CA PHE A 107 -9.89 5.74 -10.72
C PHE A 107 -11.36 5.91 -11.09
N THR A 108 -12.28 5.58 -10.19
CA THR A 108 -13.71 5.59 -10.50
C THR A 108 -14.33 6.98 -10.39
N ASP A 109 -15.45 7.18 -11.08
CA ASP A 109 -16.23 8.43 -11.05
C ASP A 109 -16.88 8.75 -9.68
N ASN A 110 -16.87 7.79 -8.76
CA ASN A 110 -17.36 7.96 -7.39
C ASN A 110 -16.21 8.09 -6.36
N GLY A 111 -14.98 8.30 -6.82
CA GLY A 111 -13.82 8.58 -5.96
C GLY A 111 -13.22 7.35 -5.27
N VAL A 112 -13.54 6.15 -5.73
CA VAL A 112 -13.03 4.88 -5.19
C VAL A 112 -11.84 4.39 -6.01
N LEU A 113 -10.73 4.12 -5.34
CA LEU A 113 -9.56 3.53 -6.00
C LEU A 113 -9.66 2.01 -6.02
N GLN A 114 -9.65 1.42 -7.21
CA GLN A 114 -9.61 -0.03 -7.40
C GLN A 114 -8.25 -0.42 -7.97
N ILE A 115 -7.59 -1.39 -7.32
CA ILE A 115 -6.30 -1.91 -7.75
C ILE A 115 -6.38 -3.43 -7.71
N SER A 116 -5.93 -4.07 -8.76
CA SER A 116 -5.81 -5.52 -8.85
C SER A 116 -4.55 -5.91 -9.63
N PRO A 117 -3.87 -7.03 -9.29
CA PRO A 117 -2.80 -7.56 -10.13
C PRO A 117 -3.34 -7.86 -11.53
N TRP A 118 -2.58 -7.53 -12.56
CA TRP A 118 -2.99 -7.67 -13.95
C TRP A 118 -3.31 -9.13 -14.31
N SER A 119 -2.43 -10.03 -13.89
CA SER A 119 -2.54 -11.48 -14.11
C SER A 119 -3.33 -12.19 -13.01
N GLY A 120 -3.84 -11.46 -12.02
CA GLY A 120 -4.40 -12.01 -10.78
C GLY A 120 -3.33 -12.58 -9.83
N LEU A 121 -3.76 -13.13 -8.69
CA LEU A 121 -2.87 -13.79 -7.74
C LEU A 121 -2.83 -15.30 -7.99
N ASN A 122 -1.63 -15.88 -8.06
CA ASN A 122 -1.40 -17.31 -8.21
C ASN A 122 -1.16 -17.99 -6.84
N GLY A 123 -2.02 -17.73 -5.87
CA GLY A 123 -1.91 -18.26 -4.51
C GLY A 123 -2.61 -17.38 -3.50
N GLU A 124 -2.58 -17.79 -2.24
CA GLU A 124 -3.04 -16.96 -1.13
C GLU A 124 -1.81 -16.21 -0.57
N PRO A 125 -1.80 -14.87 -0.61
CA PRO A 125 -0.72 -14.10 -0.01
C PRO A 125 -0.67 -14.34 1.51
N ASP A 126 0.54 -14.31 2.05
CA ASP A 126 0.76 -14.24 3.49
C ASP A 126 1.22 -12.83 3.91
N PHE A 127 1.64 -12.70 5.16
CA PHE A 127 2.09 -11.42 5.72
C PHE A 127 3.61 -11.36 5.91
N GLY A 128 4.35 -12.20 5.19
CA GLY A 128 5.77 -12.43 5.44
C GLY A 128 6.01 -13.16 6.78
N PRO A 129 7.20 -12.98 7.39
CA PRO A 129 7.49 -13.51 8.71
C PRO A 129 6.45 -13.03 9.76
N GLU A 130 5.92 -13.95 10.58
CA GLU A 130 4.88 -13.63 11.58
C GLU A 130 5.34 -13.93 13.02
N ILE A 131 4.98 -13.04 13.95
CA ILE A 131 5.07 -13.33 15.39
C ILE A 131 3.97 -14.34 15.74
N THR A 132 4.37 -15.51 16.23
CA THR A 132 3.43 -16.60 16.56
C THR A 132 3.32 -16.90 18.05
N ASP A 133 4.16 -16.30 18.90
CA ASP A 133 4.07 -16.46 20.36
C ASP A 133 2.78 -15.83 20.90
N LYS A 134 1.92 -16.67 21.49
CA LYS A 134 0.60 -16.24 21.99
C LYS A 134 0.67 -15.23 23.12
N SER A 135 1.67 -15.34 24.00
CA SER A 135 1.81 -14.44 25.14
C SER A 135 2.26 -13.07 24.64
N LYS A 136 3.23 -13.06 23.72
CA LYS A 136 3.69 -11.82 23.06
C LYS A 136 2.59 -11.16 22.25
N LEU A 137 1.80 -11.92 21.48
CA LEU A 137 0.67 -11.36 20.73
C LEU A 137 -0.40 -10.72 21.64
N ARG A 138 -0.63 -11.25 22.84
CA ARG A 138 -1.57 -10.66 23.81
C ARG A 138 -1.03 -9.38 24.43
N GLU A 139 0.26 -9.35 24.75
CA GLU A 139 0.96 -8.16 25.22
C GLU A 139 0.90 -7.05 24.17
N LEU A 140 1.34 -7.34 22.95
CA LEU A 140 1.31 -6.43 21.81
C LEU A 140 -0.11 -5.92 21.51
N ASN A 141 -1.14 -6.77 21.62
CA ASN A 141 -2.53 -6.35 21.45
C ASN A 141 -2.93 -5.24 22.42
N PHE A 142 -2.61 -5.42 23.71
CA PHE A 142 -2.95 -4.48 24.76
C PHE A 142 -2.17 -3.17 24.58
N GLU A 143 -0.87 -3.27 24.36
CA GLU A 143 0.01 -2.10 24.25
C GLU A 143 -0.24 -1.30 22.98
N LEU A 144 -0.50 -1.95 21.84
CA LEU A 144 -0.89 -1.27 20.59
C LEU A 144 -2.16 -0.45 20.80
N ARG A 145 -3.17 -1.02 21.48
CA ARG A 145 -4.43 -0.32 21.77
C ARG A 145 -4.18 0.93 22.61
N GLU A 146 -3.39 0.82 23.68
CA GLU A 146 -3.09 1.96 24.55
C GLU A 146 -2.32 3.04 23.78
N LYS A 147 -1.32 2.67 22.97
CA LYS A 147 -0.53 3.60 22.14
C LYS A 147 -1.41 4.35 21.14
N ILE A 148 -2.36 3.68 20.48
CA ILE A 148 -3.33 4.32 19.56
C ILE A 148 -4.23 5.30 20.31
N ILE A 149 -4.75 4.91 21.48
CA ILE A 149 -5.64 5.77 22.29
C ILE A 149 -4.90 7.02 22.77
N GLU A 150 -3.63 6.89 23.15
CA GLU A 150 -2.81 8.02 23.60
C GLU A 150 -2.61 9.07 22.49
N GLN A 151 -2.47 8.62 21.23
CA GLN A 151 -2.27 9.51 20.08
C GLN A 151 -3.58 10.04 19.47
N LEU A 152 -4.72 9.41 19.77
CA LEU A 152 -6.01 9.90 19.30
C LEU A 152 -6.39 11.24 19.95
N PRO A 153 -6.95 12.19 19.18
CA PRO A 153 -7.53 13.40 19.73
C PRO A 153 -8.60 13.07 20.80
N LYS A 154 -8.62 13.88 21.87
CA LYS A 154 -9.67 13.78 22.88
C LYS A 154 -11.03 14.07 22.24
N GLU A 155 -12.02 13.21 22.51
CA GLU A 155 -13.40 13.36 22.03
C GLU A 155 -13.56 13.27 20.50
N VAL A 156 -12.83 12.36 19.86
CA VAL A 156 -13.02 12.03 18.44
C VAL A 156 -14.30 11.22 18.20
N SER A 157 -14.95 11.46 17.05
CA SER A 157 -16.02 10.61 16.51
C SER A 157 -15.83 10.47 15.02
N PHE A 158 -16.18 9.30 14.47
CA PHE A 158 -16.05 9.01 13.05
C PHE A 158 -17.43 8.87 12.40
N PRO A 159 -17.60 9.22 11.12
CA PRO A 159 -18.88 9.06 10.43
C PRO A 159 -19.36 7.60 10.30
N ARG A 160 -18.43 6.64 10.38
CA ARG A 160 -18.66 5.20 10.35
C ARG A 160 -17.48 4.47 10.99
N ASP A 161 -17.59 3.16 11.17
CA ASP A 161 -16.48 2.35 11.65
C ASP A 161 -15.34 2.34 10.62
N LEU A 162 -14.12 2.56 11.09
CA LEU A 162 -12.90 2.52 10.28
C LEU A 162 -12.15 1.22 10.62
N GLU A 163 -12.03 0.32 9.66
CA GLU A 163 -11.41 -0.99 9.86
C GLU A 163 -10.03 -1.05 9.19
N TYR A 164 -9.02 -1.46 9.95
CA TYR A 164 -7.65 -1.62 9.47
C TYR A 164 -7.10 -3.00 9.84
N ARG A 165 -6.27 -3.54 8.95
CA ARG A 165 -5.27 -4.56 9.29
C ARG A 165 -3.96 -3.84 9.57
N VAL A 166 -3.28 -4.18 10.67
CA VAL A 166 -2.05 -3.54 11.13
C VAL A 166 -1.03 -4.63 11.48
N GLY A 167 0.17 -4.52 10.91
CA GLY A 167 1.34 -5.34 11.20
C GLY A 167 2.31 -4.54 12.05
N ILE A 168 2.69 -5.06 13.21
CA ILE A 168 3.61 -4.39 14.14
C ILE A 168 4.81 -5.24 14.51
N THR A 169 5.96 -4.60 14.73
CA THR A 169 7.17 -5.25 15.24
C THR A 169 7.03 -5.61 16.73
N GLU A 170 8.02 -6.34 17.28
CA GLU A 170 8.07 -6.62 18.73
C GLU A 170 8.20 -5.35 19.60
N ASP A 171 8.69 -4.26 19.00
CA ASP A 171 8.90 -2.94 19.60
C ASP A 171 7.70 -1.98 19.41
N LEU A 172 6.53 -2.51 19.02
CA LEU A 172 5.28 -1.75 18.82
C LEU A 172 5.32 -0.69 17.71
N GLU A 173 6.23 -0.82 16.73
CA GLU A 173 6.21 0.05 15.56
C GLU A 173 5.27 -0.51 14.49
N ILE A 174 4.44 0.36 13.90
CA ILE A 174 3.55 -0.04 12.81
C ILE A 174 4.37 -0.08 11.53
N ALA A 175 4.83 -1.27 11.15
CA ALA A 175 5.61 -1.44 9.94
C ALA A 175 4.76 -1.63 8.69
N ASP A 176 3.47 -1.94 8.84
CA ASP A 176 2.58 -2.18 7.72
C ASP A 176 1.11 -2.01 8.13
N TYR A 177 0.28 -1.43 7.27
CA TYR A 177 -1.16 -1.31 7.50
C TYR A 177 -1.97 -1.31 6.21
N GLU A 178 -3.25 -1.65 6.31
CA GLU A 178 -4.20 -1.64 5.20
C GLU A 178 -5.59 -1.23 5.68
N ALA A 179 -6.20 -0.26 4.99
CA ALA A 179 -7.61 0.08 5.17
C ALA A 179 -8.49 -1.03 4.58
N GLN A 180 -9.37 -1.62 5.39
CA GLN A 180 -10.19 -2.78 5.02
C GLN A 180 -11.61 -2.40 4.56
N ASN A 181 -11.99 -1.13 4.70
CA ASN A 181 -13.30 -0.64 4.28
C ASN A 181 -13.22 0.81 3.77
N GLN A 182 -14.26 1.25 3.05
CA GLN A 182 -14.31 2.60 2.49
C GLN A 182 -14.21 3.68 3.58
N GLY A 183 -14.74 3.44 4.79
CA GLY A 183 -14.59 4.38 5.90
C GLY A 183 -13.12 4.63 6.23
N ALA A 184 -12.34 3.56 6.39
CA ALA A 184 -10.92 3.64 6.69
C ALA A 184 -10.12 4.32 5.57
N ILE A 185 -10.56 4.25 4.31
CA ILE A 185 -9.98 4.99 3.19
C ILE A 185 -10.34 6.47 3.31
N ASP A 186 -11.64 6.80 3.35
CA ASP A 186 -12.17 8.17 3.37
C ASP A 186 -11.65 9.00 4.56
N PHE A 187 -11.39 8.36 5.70
CA PHE A 187 -11.08 9.01 6.96
C PHE A 187 -9.72 8.60 7.55
N VAL A 188 -8.80 8.08 6.72
CA VAL A 188 -7.46 7.64 7.15
C VAL A 188 -6.71 8.74 7.92
N ALA A 189 -6.77 9.98 7.41
CA ALA A 189 -6.12 11.16 8.00
C ALA A 189 -6.71 11.58 9.37
N GLN A 190 -7.85 11.00 9.79
CA GLN A 190 -8.43 11.25 11.12
C GLN A 190 -7.97 10.22 12.16
N THR A 191 -7.18 9.24 11.75
CA THR A 191 -6.59 8.22 12.64
C THR A 191 -5.10 8.52 12.86
N PRO A 192 -4.51 8.05 13.96
CA PRO A 192 -3.08 8.19 14.18
C PRO A 192 -2.25 7.18 13.36
N ILE A 193 -2.88 6.24 12.63
CA ILE A 193 -2.16 5.16 11.92
C ILE A 193 -1.11 5.71 10.94
N PRO A 194 -1.41 6.70 10.07
CA PRO A 194 -0.41 7.23 9.13
C PRO A 194 0.79 7.85 9.83
N GLU A 195 0.58 8.58 10.92
CA GLU A 195 1.66 9.22 11.68
C GLU A 195 2.52 8.20 12.47
N MET A 196 1.92 7.06 12.81
CA MET A 196 2.59 5.96 13.50
C MET A 196 3.30 4.98 12.56
N PHE A 197 3.09 5.11 11.25
CA PHE A 197 3.62 4.19 10.24
C PHE A 197 5.13 4.38 10.05
N LYS A 198 5.89 3.31 10.24
CA LYS A 198 7.36 3.24 10.17
C LYS A 198 7.79 1.92 9.51
N PRO A 199 7.65 1.79 8.18
CA PRO A 199 8.00 0.55 7.46
C PRO A 199 9.46 0.12 7.68
N GLU A 200 10.36 1.08 7.83
CA GLU A 200 11.79 0.85 8.07
C GLU A 200 12.06 0.08 9.37
N ALA A 201 11.14 0.13 10.34
CA ALA A 201 11.27 -0.63 11.58
C ALA A 201 11.25 -2.15 11.36
N ALA A 202 10.73 -2.63 10.22
CA ALA A 202 10.79 -4.04 9.83
C ALA A 202 11.69 -4.29 8.60
N GLY A 203 12.54 -3.32 8.24
CA GLY A 203 13.41 -3.40 7.06
C GLY A 203 12.67 -3.31 5.72
N ILE A 204 11.46 -2.75 5.70
CA ILE A 204 10.67 -2.57 4.46
C ILE A 204 11.15 -1.31 3.76
N GLY A 205 11.44 -1.41 2.46
CA GLY A 205 11.83 -0.26 1.64
C GLY A 205 13.24 0.24 1.90
N GLU A 206 14.14 -0.62 2.43
CA GLU A 206 15.58 -0.37 2.36
C GLU A 206 16.00 -0.33 0.87
N GLU A 207 16.94 0.56 0.53
CA GLU A 207 17.30 0.88 -0.86
C GLU A 207 17.68 -0.38 -1.67
N GLY A 208 16.98 -0.61 -2.77
CA GLY A 208 17.21 -1.76 -3.67
C GLY A 208 16.61 -3.08 -3.19
N GLU A 209 15.72 -3.06 -2.20
CA GLU A 209 15.05 -4.25 -1.70
C GLU A 209 13.54 -4.25 -1.87
N ASN A 210 12.96 -5.44 -1.78
CA ASN A 210 11.52 -5.60 -1.89
C ASN A 210 10.76 -5.09 -0.65
N LEU A 211 9.44 -5.03 -0.76
CA LEU A 211 8.58 -4.53 0.30
C LEU A 211 8.17 -5.58 1.34
N ILE A 212 8.77 -6.77 1.33
CA ILE A 212 8.45 -7.83 2.29
C ILE A 212 9.20 -7.53 3.61
N PRO A 213 8.52 -7.57 4.77
CA PRO A 213 9.16 -7.38 6.07
C PRO A 213 10.29 -8.40 6.30
N LYS A 214 11.45 -7.91 6.75
CA LYS A 214 12.56 -8.76 7.21
C LYS A 214 12.34 -9.26 8.63
N GLU A 215 11.64 -8.47 9.43
CA GLU A 215 11.31 -8.81 10.80
C GLU A 215 9.91 -9.44 10.91
N PRO A 216 9.71 -10.39 11.85
CA PRO A 216 8.38 -10.92 12.14
C PRO A 216 7.41 -9.85 12.61
N LEU A 217 6.22 -9.83 11.99
CA LEU A 217 5.15 -8.91 12.38
C LEU A 217 4.03 -9.61 13.13
N GLY A 218 3.52 -8.98 14.17
CA GLY A 218 2.25 -9.31 14.80
C GLY A 218 1.09 -8.71 14.01
N GLN A 219 0.10 -9.52 13.63
CA GLN A 219 -1.02 -9.11 12.78
C GLN A 219 -2.28 -8.82 13.60
N PHE A 220 -2.79 -7.59 13.50
CA PHE A 220 -3.91 -7.09 14.28
C PHE A 220 -4.99 -6.47 13.40
N LYS A 221 -6.25 -6.64 13.81
CA LYS A 221 -7.38 -5.86 13.34
C LYS A 221 -7.57 -4.70 14.31
N VAL A 222 -7.53 -3.48 13.79
CA VAL A 222 -7.84 -2.25 14.51
C VAL A 222 -9.15 -1.70 13.98
N VAL A 223 -10.09 -1.42 14.87
CA VAL A 223 -11.38 -0.80 14.53
C VAL A 223 -11.55 0.47 15.34
N PHE A 224 -11.64 1.60 14.64
CA PHE A 224 -12.12 2.85 15.22
C PHE A 224 -13.63 2.90 15.03
N ARG A 225 -14.37 2.66 16.12
CA ARG A 225 -15.83 2.71 16.09
C ARG A 225 -16.31 4.14 15.87
N ALA A 226 -17.47 4.30 15.24
CA ALA A 226 -18.07 5.61 14.98
C ALA A 226 -18.18 6.50 16.24
N ASN A 227 -18.35 5.90 17.42
CA ASN A 227 -18.41 6.58 18.72
C ASN A 227 -17.04 6.91 19.36
N GLY A 228 -15.94 6.73 18.63
CA GLY A 228 -14.57 7.01 19.10
C GLY A 228 -13.92 5.87 19.91
N VAL A 229 -14.61 4.74 20.12
CA VAL A 229 -14.01 3.58 20.82
C VAL A 229 -13.02 2.87 19.89
N VAL A 230 -11.84 2.56 20.40
CA VAL A 230 -10.83 1.73 19.71
C VAL A 230 -10.87 0.29 20.18
N GLU A 231 -11.01 -0.61 19.22
CA GLU A 231 -10.90 -2.06 19.42
C GLU A 231 -9.68 -2.60 18.67
N VAL A 232 -8.90 -3.45 19.35
CA VAL A 232 -7.76 -4.15 18.76
C VAL A 232 -7.92 -5.63 19.02
N SER A 233 -7.76 -6.46 17.99
CA SER A 233 -7.83 -7.92 18.11
C SER A 233 -6.75 -8.55 17.25
N ALA A 234 -6.11 -9.62 17.73
CA ALA A 234 -5.16 -10.36 16.92
C ALA A 234 -5.89 -11.10 15.79
N LEU A 235 -5.38 -10.98 14.55
CA LEU A 235 -5.94 -11.64 13.37
C LEU A 235 -5.60 -13.13 13.32
N ARG A 236 -4.40 -13.48 13.80
CA ARG A 236 -3.85 -14.84 13.77
C ARG A 236 -3.22 -15.19 15.13
N GLY A 237 -2.92 -16.47 15.36
CA GLY A 237 -2.12 -16.93 16.50
C GLY A 237 -2.82 -17.12 17.85
N VAL A 238 -4.06 -16.67 18.08
CA VAL A 238 -4.68 -16.72 19.43
C VAL A 238 -5.56 -17.95 19.70
N ARG A 239 -5.71 -18.89 18.75
CA ARG A 239 -6.42 -20.17 18.97
C ARG A 239 -5.59 -21.14 19.79
#